data_AF-A0A2S4Y944-F1
#
_entry.id   AF-A0A2S4Y944-F1
#
_cell.length_a   1.000
_cell.length_b   1.000
_cell.length_c   1.000
_cell.angle_alpha   90.00
_cell.angle_beta   90.00
_cell.angle_gamma   90.00
#
_symmetry.space_group_name_H-M   'P 1'
#
loop_
_entity.id
_entity.type
_entity.pdbx_description
1 polymer ?
#
loop_
_entity_poly.entity_id
_entity_poly.type
_entity_poly.pdbx_seq_one_letter_code
_entity_poly.pdbx_strand_id
1 'polypeptide(L)'
;MTLTIGPLRAEPGQKTRGSLPADLGTTTVDVPLILVNGSRPGPKIVITGGVHGGEFIPVDATTRLAGLLEPDEVAGRLVICPVANPPAVYGGRLNISPLDGVNINRVFPGDKDGGPTDRMAAWLFEHLIDGADAYVDLHSGGIDQLLLDFVGYRLTGDAELDAKNKAMAHAVGYERVIFGTSADGGNSHAAANRQGIPAILVETGQLGDRDPATVRRLIDALYRILHHLGVIEAPQHVAPVTVQPRDWM
;
A
#
# COMPACT_ATOMS: atom_id res chain seq x y z
N MET A 1 6.59 -11.61 18.66
CA MET A 1 7.93 -11.45 18.08
C MET A 1 8.12 -9.98 17.78
N THR A 2 9.33 -9.45 17.96
CA THR A 2 9.66 -8.07 17.60
C THR A 2 9.50 -7.86 16.10
N LEU A 3 8.91 -6.74 15.68
CA LEU A 3 8.84 -6.31 14.28
C LEU A 3 10.06 -5.44 13.98
N THR A 4 10.82 -5.81 12.94
CA THR A 4 12.04 -5.11 12.55
C THR A 4 12.07 -4.87 11.04
N ILE A 5 12.42 -3.65 10.64
CA ILE A 5 12.74 -3.28 9.25
C ILE A 5 14.03 -2.47 9.30
N GLY A 6 15.14 -3.04 8.82
CA GLY A 6 16.48 -2.48 9.01
C GLY A 6 16.75 -2.18 10.51
N PRO A 7 17.17 -0.94 10.86
CA PRO A 7 17.38 -0.54 12.25
C PRO A 7 16.10 -0.18 13.02
N LEU A 8 14.96 -0.01 12.33
CA LEU A 8 13.69 0.29 13.01
C LEU A 8 13.13 -0.97 13.67
N ARG A 9 12.67 -0.80 14.91
CA ARG A 9 12.22 -1.88 15.77
C ARG A 9 10.99 -1.47 16.56
N ALA A 10 9.99 -2.36 16.64
CA ALA A 10 8.85 -2.23 17.54
C ALA A 10 8.64 -3.55 18.29
N GLU A 11 8.67 -3.51 19.63
CA GLU A 11 8.27 -4.67 20.44
C GLU A 11 6.77 -4.92 20.37
N PRO A 12 6.27 -6.12 20.73
CA PRO A 12 4.84 -6.35 20.87
C PRO A 12 4.18 -5.28 21.75
N GLY A 13 3.05 -4.73 21.28
CA GLY A 13 2.36 -3.62 21.94
C GLY A 13 3.00 -2.24 21.71
N GLN A 14 3.95 -2.12 20.77
CA GLN A 14 4.61 -0.85 20.46
C GLN A 14 4.35 -0.35 19.05
N LYS A 15 4.48 0.97 18.92
CA LYS A 15 4.49 1.70 17.66
C LYS A 15 5.80 2.47 17.54
N THR A 16 6.46 2.32 16.40
CA THR A 16 7.72 3.01 16.11
C THR A 16 7.59 3.77 14.79
N ARG A 17 8.11 4.99 14.76
CA ARG A 17 8.18 5.83 13.56
C ARG A 17 9.63 6.18 13.28
N GLY A 18 10.02 6.19 12.01
CA GLY A 18 11.34 6.62 11.59
C GLY A 18 11.48 6.58 10.07
N SER A 19 12.71 6.70 9.59
CA SER A 19 13.04 6.52 8.17
C SER A 19 14.15 5.50 8.00
N LEU A 20 14.21 4.88 6.83
CA LEU A 20 15.36 4.11 6.39
C LEU A 20 15.95 4.75 5.12
N PRO A 21 17.28 4.77 4.99
CA PRO A 21 17.92 5.19 3.76
C PRO A 21 17.73 4.13 2.66
N ALA A 22 17.36 4.58 1.46
CA ALA A 22 17.36 3.82 0.23
C ALA A 22 18.43 4.41 -0.71
N ASP A 23 19.42 3.60 -1.08
CA ASP A 23 20.46 3.98 -2.04
C ASP A 23 19.96 3.77 -3.47
N LEU A 24 19.79 4.88 -4.20
CA LEU A 24 19.31 4.92 -5.57
C LEU A 24 20.47 5.02 -6.57
N GLY A 25 21.71 4.78 -6.14
CA GLY A 25 22.94 4.80 -6.93
C GLY A 25 23.46 6.21 -7.21
N THR A 26 22.60 7.15 -7.58
CA THR A 26 22.95 8.57 -7.79
C THR A 26 22.70 9.44 -6.56
N THR A 27 21.85 8.96 -5.65
CA THR A 27 21.45 9.67 -4.43
C THR A 27 20.94 8.67 -3.40
N THR A 28 20.83 9.10 -2.15
CA THR A 28 20.19 8.35 -1.07
C THR A 28 18.98 9.12 -0.60
N VAL A 29 17.86 8.43 -0.42
CA VAL A 29 16.62 9.04 0.08
C VAL A 29 16.16 8.37 1.36
N ASP A 30 15.54 9.15 2.24
CA ASP A 30 14.91 8.62 3.46
C ASP A 30 13.46 8.21 3.17
N VAL A 31 13.16 6.93 3.35
CA VAL A 31 11.82 6.36 3.20
C VAL A 31 11.15 6.31 4.57
N PRO A 32 10.07 7.09 4.81
CA PRO A 32 9.41 7.13 6.11
C PRO A 32 8.55 5.87 6.34
N LEU A 33 8.74 5.23 7.50
CA LEU A 33 7.99 4.05 7.91
C LEU A 33 7.34 4.26 9.28
N ILE A 34 6.15 3.68 9.44
CA ILE A 34 5.53 3.43 10.74
C ILE A 34 5.38 1.92 10.91
N LEU A 35 5.95 1.41 11.99
CA LEU A 35 5.79 0.04 12.44
C LEU A 35 4.75 0.02 13.56
N VAL A 36 3.67 -0.75 13.40
CA VAL A 36 2.72 -1.04 14.48
C VAL A 36 2.83 -2.53 14.77
N ASN A 37 3.36 -2.89 15.94
CA ASN A 37 3.47 -4.29 16.34
C ASN A 37 2.40 -4.58 17.40
N GLY A 38 1.43 -5.39 16.99
CA GLY A 38 0.30 -5.76 17.83
C GLY A 38 0.71 -6.45 19.13
N SER A 39 -0.14 -6.34 20.14
CA SER A 39 0.03 -7.11 21.39
C SER A 39 -0.29 -8.60 21.21
N ARG A 40 -1.04 -8.95 20.16
CA ARG A 40 -1.48 -10.31 19.82
C ARG A 40 -0.76 -10.85 18.58
N PRO A 41 -0.52 -12.18 18.45
CA PRO A 41 -0.01 -12.78 17.23
C PRO A 41 -0.97 -12.59 16.04
N GLY A 42 -0.43 -12.51 14.83
CA GLY A 42 -1.20 -12.33 13.61
C GLY A 42 -0.32 -12.06 12.38
N PRO A 43 -0.93 -11.73 11.23
CA PRO A 43 -0.22 -11.57 9.96
C PRO A 43 0.66 -10.31 9.92
N LYS A 44 1.65 -10.29 9.03
CA LYS A 44 2.43 -9.11 8.62
C LYS A 44 1.78 -8.49 7.40
N ILE A 45 1.14 -7.33 7.56
CA ILE A 45 0.51 -6.59 6.46
C ILE A 45 1.35 -5.36 6.12
N VAL A 46 1.48 -5.08 4.84
CA VAL A 46 2.20 -3.91 4.32
C VAL A 46 1.23 -2.99 3.61
N ILE A 47 1.27 -1.70 3.93
CA ILE A 47 0.44 -0.67 3.29
C ILE A 47 1.35 0.45 2.80
N THR A 48 1.28 0.75 1.51
CA THR A 48 2.04 1.84 0.87
C THR A 48 1.11 2.93 0.37
N GLY A 49 1.57 4.18 0.47
CA GLY A 49 1.03 5.32 -0.24
C GLY A 49 2.17 6.15 -0.83
N GLY A 50 1.83 7.16 -1.64
CA GLY A 50 2.84 8.05 -2.21
C GLY A 50 3.82 7.34 -3.14
N VAL A 51 3.31 6.43 -3.97
CA VAL A 51 4.08 5.77 -5.05
C VAL A 51 4.31 6.76 -6.20
N HIS A 52 3.32 7.61 -6.50
CA HIS A 52 3.47 8.74 -7.41
C HIS A 52 3.34 10.07 -6.68
N GLY A 53 3.95 11.12 -7.25
CA GLY A 53 3.68 12.49 -6.82
C GLY A 53 2.30 12.95 -7.29
N GLY A 54 1.69 13.86 -6.52
CA GLY A 54 0.35 14.38 -6.80
C GLY A 54 -0.80 13.57 -6.21
N GLU A 55 -0.51 12.41 -5.60
CA GLU A 55 -1.49 11.53 -4.96
C GLU A 55 -1.59 11.80 -3.45
N PHE A 56 -2.28 12.86 -3.06
CA PHE A 56 -2.25 13.32 -1.66
C PHE A 56 -3.12 12.49 -0.71
N ILE A 57 -4.26 11.98 -1.19
CA ILE A 57 -5.20 11.21 -0.36
C ILE A 57 -4.54 9.95 0.24
N PRO A 58 -3.82 9.10 -0.52
CA PRO A 58 -3.08 7.96 0.03
C PRO A 58 -2.07 8.32 1.13
N VAL A 59 -1.29 9.39 0.92
CA VAL A 59 -0.28 9.84 1.88
C VAL A 59 -0.93 10.29 3.19
N ASP A 60 -2.03 11.04 3.11
CA ASP A 60 -2.76 11.51 4.29
C ASP A 60 -3.46 10.34 5.01
N ALA A 61 -4.15 9.47 4.28
CA ALA A 61 -4.88 8.34 4.85
C ALA A 61 -3.95 7.36 5.58
N THR A 62 -2.82 6.98 4.99
CA THR A 62 -1.81 6.11 5.63
C THR A 62 -1.24 6.73 6.90
N THR A 63 -0.90 8.03 6.85
CA THR A 63 -0.37 8.77 8.01
C THR A 63 -1.39 8.83 9.14
N ARG A 64 -2.66 9.11 8.83
CA ARG A 64 -3.75 9.17 9.81
C ARG A 64 -4.10 7.80 10.38
N LEU A 65 -4.21 6.77 9.54
CA LEU A 65 -4.43 5.40 9.99
C LEU A 65 -3.37 4.97 11.02
N ALA A 66 -2.10 5.22 10.71
CA ALA A 66 -1.00 4.94 11.63
C ALA A 66 -1.07 5.75 12.94
N GLY A 67 -1.67 6.95 12.91
CA GLY A 67 -1.98 7.74 14.09
C GLY A 67 -3.11 7.16 14.93
N LEU A 68 -4.16 6.65 14.28
CA LEU A 68 -5.38 6.17 14.92
C LEU A 68 -5.28 4.76 15.49
N LEU A 69 -4.48 3.88 14.89
CA LEU A 69 -4.36 2.49 15.33
C LEU A 69 -3.58 2.38 16.63
N GLU A 70 -4.18 1.85 17.69
CA GLU A 70 -3.44 1.53 18.90
C GLU A 70 -2.86 0.10 18.82
N PRO A 71 -1.59 -0.13 19.23
CA PRO A 71 -0.98 -1.47 19.16
C PRO A 71 -1.76 -2.56 19.89
N ASP A 72 -2.52 -2.20 20.94
CA ASP A 72 -3.33 -3.15 21.70
C ASP A 72 -4.56 -3.66 20.93
N GLU A 73 -5.01 -2.93 19.91
CA GLU A 73 -6.11 -3.31 19.04
C GLU A 73 -5.65 -4.27 17.93
N VAL A 74 -4.35 -4.28 17.65
CA VAL A 74 -3.74 -4.98 16.52
C VAL A 74 -3.33 -6.40 16.89
N ALA A 75 -3.70 -7.36 16.05
CA ALA A 75 -3.18 -8.71 16.00
C ALA A 75 -2.22 -8.83 14.81
N GLY A 76 -0.95 -9.15 15.08
CA GLY A 76 0.09 -9.22 14.06
C GLY A 76 0.90 -7.94 13.94
N ARG A 77 1.29 -7.60 12.71
CA ARG A 77 2.34 -6.63 12.41
C ARG A 77 1.92 -5.77 11.23
N LEU A 78 2.02 -4.46 11.35
CA LEU A 78 1.76 -3.52 10.26
C LEU A 78 3.02 -2.74 9.94
N VAL A 79 3.38 -2.73 8.66
CA VAL A 79 4.39 -1.84 8.09
C VAL A 79 3.66 -0.86 7.18
N ILE A 80 3.64 0.40 7.58
CA ILE A 80 2.97 1.47 6.84
C ILE A 80 4.04 2.41 6.28
N CYS A 81 4.03 2.62 4.96
CA CYS A 81 4.95 3.50 4.25
C CYS A 81 4.14 4.62 3.56
N PRO A 82 3.98 5.79 4.19
CA PRO A 82 3.15 6.87 3.64
C PRO A 82 3.71 7.51 2.37
N VAL A 83 5.03 7.43 2.17
CA VAL A 83 5.73 8.01 1.01
C VAL A 83 6.71 6.97 0.47
N ALA A 84 6.20 6.09 -0.38
CA ALA A 84 6.97 5.00 -0.98
C ALA A 84 8.02 5.49 -1.99
N ASN A 85 7.77 6.60 -2.69
CA ASN A 85 8.69 7.17 -3.68
C ASN A 85 9.00 8.64 -3.36
N PRO A 86 9.89 8.91 -2.38
CA PRO A 86 10.22 10.27 -1.97
C PRO A 86 10.65 11.21 -3.12
N PRO A 87 11.47 10.79 -4.11
CA PRO A 87 11.80 11.64 -5.26
C PRO A 87 10.57 12.15 -6.02
N ALA A 88 9.60 11.27 -6.31
CA ALA A 88 8.40 11.65 -7.04
C ALA A 88 7.48 12.56 -6.20
N VAL A 89 7.25 12.20 -4.94
CA VAL A 89 6.34 12.92 -4.04
C VAL A 89 6.87 14.31 -3.70
N TYR A 90 8.12 14.42 -3.22
CA TYR A 90 8.70 15.71 -2.84
C TYR A 90 9.11 16.57 -4.05
N GLY A 91 9.43 15.93 -5.18
CA GLY A 91 9.66 16.62 -6.44
C GLY A 91 8.39 17.06 -7.18
N GLY A 92 7.20 16.68 -6.67
CA GLY A 92 5.91 17.02 -7.27
C GLY A 92 5.72 16.44 -8.68
N ARG A 93 6.32 15.28 -8.98
CA ARG A 93 6.25 14.65 -10.32
C ARG A 93 5.14 13.62 -10.39
N LEU A 94 4.25 13.82 -11.35
CA LEU A 94 3.19 12.87 -11.68
C LEU A 94 3.79 11.70 -12.43
N ASN A 95 3.36 10.48 -12.08
CA ASN A 95 3.65 9.22 -12.77
C ASN A 95 5.14 8.81 -12.88
N ILE A 96 6.10 9.73 -12.91
CA ILE A 96 7.51 9.47 -13.21
C ILE A 96 8.44 10.04 -12.14
N SER A 97 9.60 9.40 -11.97
CA SER A 97 10.67 9.91 -11.12
C SER A 97 11.37 11.10 -11.77
N PRO A 98 11.71 12.16 -11.02
CA PRO A 98 12.53 13.27 -11.53
C PRO A 98 13.98 12.86 -11.81
N LEU A 99 14.43 11.71 -11.32
CA LEU A 99 15.83 11.29 -11.42
C LEU A 99 16.16 10.68 -12.79
N ASP A 100 15.20 9.97 -13.39
CA ASP A 100 15.41 9.21 -14.63
C ASP A 100 14.19 9.19 -15.57
N GLY A 101 13.06 9.79 -15.18
CA GLY A 101 11.84 9.84 -15.98
C GLY A 101 11.07 8.51 -16.04
N VAL A 102 11.44 7.52 -15.22
CA VAL A 102 10.79 6.21 -15.20
C VAL A 102 9.57 6.22 -14.28
N ASN A 103 8.49 5.56 -14.71
CA ASN A 103 7.34 5.29 -13.85
C ASN A 103 7.60 4.05 -13.00
N ILE A 104 7.71 4.23 -11.69
CA ILE A 104 8.02 3.13 -10.76
C ILE A 104 7.01 1.97 -10.83
N ASN A 105 5.75 2.27 -11.13
CA ASN A 105 4.67 1.30 -11.27
C ASN A 105 4.74 0.49 -12.58
N ARG A 106 5.87 0.56 -13.30
CA ARG A 106 6.21 -0.20 -14.51
C ARG A 106 7.45 -1.08 -14.35
N VAL A 107 8.14 -1.02 -13.20
CA VAL A 107 9.42 -1.71 -13.03
C VAL A 107 9.48 -2.66 -11.84
N PHE A 108 8.42 -2.79 -11.01
CA PHE A 108 8.43 -3.76 -9.91
C PHE A 108 8.64 -5.21 -10.42
N PRO A 109 9.47 -6.04 -9.74
CA PRO A 109 10.03 -5.83 -8.40
C PRO A 109 11.29 -4.94 -8.36
N GLY A 110 11.73 -4.39 -9.49
CA GLY A 110 12.91 -3.51 -9.59
C GLY A 110 14.20 -4.27 -9.87
N ASP A 111 15.29 -3.50 -9.96
CA ASP A 111 16.65 -3.98 -10.15
C ASP A 111 17.61 -3.15 -9.28
N LYS A 112 18.31 -3.82 -8.35
CA LYS A 112 19.28 -3.18 -7.43
C LYS A 112 20.50 -2.60 -8.15
N ASP A 113 20.81 -3.10 -9.34
CA ASP A 113 21.93 -2.64 -10.16
C ASP A 113 21.46 -1.67 -11.27
N GLY A 114 20.13 -1.49 -11.42
CA GLY A 114 19.48 -0.65 -12.42
C GLY A 114 19.53 0.86 -12.14
N GLY A 115 18.63 1.61 -12.78
CA GLY A 115 18.50 3.05 -12.60
C GLY A 115 17.92 3.45 -11.23
N PRO A 116 17.89 4.74 -10.89
CA PRO A 116 17.37 5.22 -9.59
C PRO A 116 15.96 4.70 -9.26
N THR A 117 15.05 4.66 -10.24
CA THR A 117 13.69 4.17 -10.02
C THR A 117 13.61 2.66 -9.89
N ASP A 118 14.41 1.89 -10.65
CA ASP A 118 14.53 0.43 -10.48
C ASP A 118 15.05 0.07 -9.09
N ARG A 119 16.05 0.82 -8.60
CA ARG A 119 16.61 0.65 -7.25
C ARG A 119 15.59 1.00 -6.17
N MET A 120 14.79 2.04 -6.35
CA MET A 120 13.70 2.38 -5.44
C MET A 120 12.66 1.26 -5.37
N ALA A 121 12.26 0.70 -6.52
CA ALA A 121 11.33 -0.43 -6.58
C ALA A 121 11.91 -1.69 -5.91
N ALA A 122 13.19 -2.01 -6.20
CA ALA A 122 13.91 -3.12 -5.57
C ALA A 122 13.97 -2.96 -4.06
N TRP A 123 14.30 -1.76 -3.57
CA TRP A 123 14.36 -1.47 -2.16
C TRP A 123 13.01 -1.68 -1.47
N LEU A 124 11.91 -1.12 -2.01
CA LEU A 124 10.56 -1.30 -1.48
C LEU A 124 10.16 -2.78 -1.45
N PHE A 125 10.47 -3.49 -2.53
CA PHE A 125 10.11 -4.88 -2.67
C PHE A 125 10.85 -5.76 -1.66
N GLU A 126 12.17 -5.67 -1.62
CA GLU A 126 13.02 -6.48 -0.73
C GLU A 126 12.78 -6.16 0.75
N HIS A 127 12.67 -4.88 1.11
CA HIS A 127 12.66 -4.48 2.52
C HIS A 127 11.27 -4.51 3.14
N LEU A 128 10.21 -4.29 2.35
CA LEU A 128 8.85 -4.14 2.86
C LEU A 128 7.94 -5.27 2.39
N ILE A 129 7.81 -5.42 1.07
CA ILE A 129 6.77 -6.24 0.44
C ILE A 129 7.08 -7.73 0.56
N ASP A 130 8.32 -8.15 0.32
CA ASP A 130 8.71 -9.55 0.36
C ASP A 130 8.48 -10.17 1.76
N GLY A 131 7.97 -11.39 1.76
CA GLY A 131 7.53 -12.10 2.96
C GLY A 131 6.42 -11.39 3.77
N ALA A 132 5.62 -10.52 3.16
CA ALA A 132 4.36 -10.05 3.74
C ALA A 132 3.27 -11.13 3.58
N ASP A 133 2.33 -11.17 4.52
CA ASP A 133 1.15 -12.04 4.45
C ASP A 133 0.04 -11.44 3.57
N ALA A 134 0.01 -10.09 3.44
CA ALA A 134 -0.74 -9.39 2.40
C ALA A 134 -0.18 -7.98 2.16
N TYR A 135 -0.47 -7.42 0.99
CA TYR A 135 0.00 -6.10 0.56
C TYR A 135 -1.14 -5.23 0.00
N VAL A 136 -1.17 -3.95 0.38
CA VAL A 136 -2.16 -2.97 -0.07
C VAL A 136 -1.43 -1.73 -0.59
N ASP A 137 -1.56 -1.46 -1.88
CA ASP A 137 -0.96 -0.29 -2.52
C ASP A 137 -2.00 0.79 -2.79
N LEU A 138 -1.82 1.97 -2.20
CA LEU A 138 -2.79 3.06 -2.27
C LEU A 138 -2.39 4.12 -3.29
N HIS A 139 -3.31 4.42 -4.21
CA HIS A 139 -3.17 5.35 -5.33
C HIS A 139 -4.37 6.32 -5.39
N SER A 140 -4.27 7.33 -6.25
CA SER A 140 -5.38 8.22 -6.60
C SER A 140 -5.19 8.83 -8.00
N GLY A 141 -6.19 9.54 -8.53
CA GLY A 141 -6.13 10.15 -9.86
C GLY A 141 -5.15 11.30 -10.08
N GLY A 142 -4.01 11.34 -9.38
CA GLY A 142 -3.00 12.41 -9.49
C GLY A 142 -3.60 13.81 -9.41
N ILE A 143 -2.90 14.82 -9.92
CA ILE A 143 -3.47 16.18 -10.09
C ILE A 143 -4.17 16.37 -11.45
N ASP A 144 -4.09 15.37 -12.32
CA ASP A 144 -4.42 15.43 -13.75
C ASP A 144 -5.53 14.46 -14.18
N GLN A 145 -6.07 13.63 -13.28
CA GLN A 145 -7.09 12.65 -13.62
C GLN A 145 -8.36 12.83 -12.77
N LEU A 146 -9.50 12.83 -13.46
CA LEU A 146 -10.79 12.56 -12.84
C LEU A 146 -10.93 11.05 -12.68
N LEU A 147 -11.07 10.59 -11.45
CA LEU A 147 -11.04 9.18 -11.12
C LEU A 147 -12.20 8.82 -10.20
N LEU A 148 -12.90 7.75 -10.57
CA LEU A 148 -13.86 7.12 -9.69
C LEU A 148 -13.13 6.10 -8.83
N ASP A 149 -13.44 6.03 -7.55
CA ASP A 149 -12.81 5.05 -6.67
C ASP A 149 -13.02 3.62 -7.19
N PHE A 150 -11.94 2.85 -7.20
CA PHE A 150 -11.94 1.44 -7.58
C PHE A 150 -10.85 0.66 -6.86
N VAL A 151 -10.94 -0.66 -6.94
CA VAL A 151 -9.92 -1.58 -6.44
C VAL A 151 -9.42 -2.44 -7.58
N GLY A 152 -8.11 -2.53 -7.74
CA GLY A 152 -7.45 -3.39 -8.71
C GLY A 152 -6.90 -4.66 -8.07
N TYR A 153 -7.12 -5.82 -8.68
CA TYR A 153 -6.39 -7.05 -8.33
C TYR A 153 -6.00 -7.84 -9.60
N ARG A 154 -5.20 -8.90 -9.46
CA ARG A 154 -4.78 -9.76 -10.58
C ARG A 154 -5.22 -11.21 -10.36
N LEU A 155 -5.61 -11.86 -11.46
CA LEU A 155 -5.63 -13.31 -11.58
C LEU A 155 -4.22 -13.81 -11.87
N THR A 156 -3.84 -14.90 -11.22
CA THR A 156 -2.46 -15.42 -11.17
C THR A 156 -2.36 -16.82 -11.77
N GLY A 157 -3.49 -17.49 -11.94
CA GLY A 157 -3.54 -18.91 -12.31
C GLY A 157 -3.50 -19.85 -11.09
N ASP A 158 -3.23 -19.33 -9.89
CA ASP A 158 -3.42 -20.01 -8.62
C ASP A 158 -4.79 -19.64 -8.03
N ALA A 159 -5.69 -20.62 -7.96
CA ALA A 159 -7.06 -20.41 -7.50
C ALA A 159 -7.15 -19.97 -6.03
N GLU A 160 -6.22 -20.37 -5.16
CA GLU A 160 -6.23 -19.97 -3.76
C GLU A 160 -5.79 -18.51 -3.61
N LEU A 161 -4.72 -18.13 -4.31
CA LEU A 161 -4.24 -16.75 -4.32
C LEU A 161 -5.26 -15.80 -4.96
N ASP A 162 -5.88 -16.22 -6.06
CA ASP A 162 -6.92 -15.44 -6.75
C ASP A 162 -8.14 -15.22 -5.86
N ALA A 163 -8.54 -16.24 -5.09
CA ALA A 163 -9.62 -16.11 -4.11
C ALA A 163 -9.26 -15.12 -2.99
N LYS A 164 -8.02 -15.14 -2.48
CA LYS A 164 -7.54 -14.18 -1.46
C LYS A 164 -7.52 -12.75 -2.02
N ASN A 165 -6.97 -12.55 -3.21
CA ASN A 165 -6.95 -11.24 -3.89
C ASN A 165 -8.35 -10.66 -4.06
N LYS A 166 -9.28 -11.49 -4.56
CA LYS A 166 -10.67 -11.10 -4.75
C LYS A 166 -11.35 -10.77 -3.41
N ALA A 167 -11.16 -11.60 -2.40
CA ALA A 167 -11.76 -11.37 -1.07
C ALA A 167 -11.25 -10.07 -0.44
N MET A 168 -9.95 -9.79 -0.53
CA MET A 168 -9.37 -8.52 -0.13
C MET A 168 -9.97 -7.35 -0.90
N ALA A 169 -10.11 -7.47 -2.23
CA ALA A 169 -10.66 -6.40 -3.06
C ALA A 169 -12.13 -6.09 -2.74
N HIS A 170 -12.92 -7.12 -2.43
CA HIS A 170 -14.31 -6.97 -2.02
C HIS A 170 -14.44 -6.37 -0.61
N ALA A 171 -13.51 -6.68 0.30
CA ALA A 171 -13.49 -6.14 1.66
C ALA A 171 -13.32 -4.61 1.70
N VAL A 172 -12.71 -3.99 0.69
CA VAL A 172 -12.59 -2.52 0.58
C VAL A 172 -13.95 -1.83 0.64
N GLY A 173 -15.00 -2.48 0.09
CA GLY A 173 -16.37 -1.96 0.09
C GLY A 173 -16.64 -0.93 -1.01
N TYR A 174 -15.85 -0.92 -2.08
CA TYR A 174 -16.11 -0.09 -3.26
C TYR A 174 -16.90 -0.87 -4.31
N GLU A 175 -17.76 -0.17 -5.06
CA GLU A 175 -18.56 -0.80 -6.11
C GLU A 175 -17.70 -1.32 -7.27
N ARG A 176 -16.64 -0.59 -7.64
CA ARG A 176 -15.82 -0.92 -8.82
C ARG A 176 -14.62 -1.75 -8.39
N VAL A 177 -14.65 -3.03 -8.70
CA VAL A 177 -13.50 -3.93 -8.56
C VAL A 177 -13.05 -4.33 -9.96
N ILE A 178 -11.82 -3.97 -10.34
CA ILE A 178 -11.24 -4.27 -11.65
C ILE A 178 -10.22 -5.39 -11.47
N PHE A 179 -10.29 -6.44 -12.28
CA PHE A 179 -9.32 -7.53 -12.26
C PHE A 179 -8.55 -7.66 -13.56
N GLY A 180 -7.22 -7.76 -13.46
CA GLY A 180 -6.37 -8.13 -14.58
C GLY A 180 -6.29 -9.65 -14.74
N THR A 181 -6.27 -10.15 -15.97
CA THR A 181 -6.28 -11.59 -16.27
C THR A 181 -4.92 -12.28 -16.17
N SER A 182 -3.86 -11.56 -15.79
CA SER A 182 -2.55 -12.14 -15.48
C SER A 182 -1.83 -11.35 -14.39
N ALA A 183 -0.89 -12.04 -13.72
CA ALA A 183 0.04 -11.45 -12.74
C ALA A 183 1.23 -10.73 -13.41
N ASP A 184 1.24 -10.64 -14.73
CA ASP A 184 2.25 -9.92 -15.47
C ASP A 184 2.03 -8.41 -15.34
N GLY A 185 3.14 -7.68 -15.35
CA GLY A 185 3.14 -6.23 -15.26
C GLY A 185 4.11 -5.72 -14.21
N GLY A 186 4.56 -4.49 -14.43
CA GLY A 186 5.52 -3.83 -13.53
C GLY A 186 4.89 -3.11 -12.34
N ASN A 187 3.59 -3.32 -12.08
CA ASN A 187 2.91 -2.74 -10.94
C ASN A 187 3.27 -3.51 -9.65
N SER A 188 3.31 -2.81 -8.51
CA SER A 188 3.76 -3.38 -7.23
C SER A 188 2.92 -4.58 -6.76
N HIS A 189 1.59 -4.49 -6.82
CA HIS A 189 0.68 -5.58 -6.42
C HIS A 189 0.79 -6.80 -7.36
N ALA A 190 1.05 -6.59 -8.65
CA ALA A 190 1.33 -7.68 -9.58
C ALA A 190 2.66 -8.38 -9.25
N ALA A 191 3.69 -7.62 -8.88
CA ALA A 191 4.96 -8.17 -8.43
C ALA A 191 4.83 -8.97 -7.12
N ALA A 192 4.00 -8.50 -6.17
CA ALA A 192 3.69 -9.23 -4.94
C ALA A 192 2.98 -10.56 -5.25
N ASN A 193 1.99 -10.56 -6.13
CA ASN A 193 1.29 -11.77 -6.57
C ASN A 193 2.25 -12.80 -7.18
N ARG A 194 3.27 -12.37 -7.95
CA ARG A 194 4.28 -13.29 -8.50
C ARG A 194 5.15 -13.97 -7.43
N GLN A 195 5.17 -13.46 -6.20
CA GLN A 195 5.79 -14.10 -5.03
C GLN A 195 4.78 -14.85 -4.14
N GLY A 196 3.55 -15.04 -4.60
CA GLY A 196 2.51 -15.74 -3.84
C GLY A 196 1.85 -14.88 -2.75
N ILE A 197 2.12 -13.57 -2.72
CA ILE A 197 1.58 -12.65 -1.71
C ILE A 197 0.25 -12.08 -2.19
N PRO A 198 -0.87 -12.26 -1.45
CA PRO A 198 -2.13 -11.60 -1.76
C PRO A 198 -1.98 -10.08 -1.77
N ALA A 199 -2.36 -9.43 -2.88
CA ALA A 199 -2.18 -8.00 -3.04
C ALA A 199 -3.29 -7.32 -3.84
N ILE A 200 -3.61 -6.09 -3.43
CA ILE A 200 -4.56 -5.22 -4.11
C ILE A 200 -3.98 -3.82 -4.28
N LEU A 201 -4.48 -3.11 -5.29
CA LEU A 201 -4.31 -1.68 -5.46
C LEU A 201 -5.65 -1.00 -5.16
N VAL A 202 -5.64 0.12 -4.43
CA VAL A 202 -6.86 0.88 -4.10
C VAL A 202 -6.70 2.30 -4.61
N GLU A 203 -7.62 2.73 -5.47
CA GLU A 203 -7.70 4.11 -5.97
C GLU A 203 -8.74 4.89 -5.20
N THR A 204 -8.36 6.01 -4.59
CA THR A 204 -9.31 6.91 -3.92
C THR A 204 -8.86 8.36 -4.00
N GLY A 205 -9.71 9.21 -4.55
CA GLY A 205 -9.40 10.63 -4.79
C GLY A 205 -8.98 10.91 -6.22
N GLN A 206 -8.89 12.20 -6.55
CA GLN A 206 -8.77 12.68 -7.93
C GLN A 206 -8.33 14.15 -7.98
N LEU A 207 -7.78 14.60 -9.10
CA LEU A 207 -7.46 16.01 -9.37
C LEU A 207 -6.67 16.72 -8.23
N GLY A 208 -5.83 15.96 -7.53
CA GLY A 208 -4.97 16.46 -6.46
C GLY A 208 -5.76 16.89 -5.24
N ASP A 209 -6.98 16.37 -5.08
CA ASP A 209 -7.84 16.71 -3.97
C ASP A 209 -7.24 16.27 -2.64
N ARG A 210 -7.69 16.97 -1.59
CA ARG A 210 -7.29 16.75 -0.20
C ARG A 210 -8.52 16.78 0.70
N ASP A 211 -9.66 16.36 0.16
CA ASP A 211 -10.94 16.41 0.86
C ASP A 211 -10.89 15.47 2.08
N PRO A 212 -11.08 15.98 3.31
CA PRO A 212 -11.15 15.16 4.50
C PRO A 212 -12.25 14.08 4.44
N ALA A 213 -13.31 14.24 3.65
CA ALA A 213 -14.30 13.19 3.43
C ALA A 213 -13.74 12.03 2.58
N THR A 214 -13.00 12.33 1.51
CA THR A 214 -12.29 11.34 0.69
C THR A 214 -11.24 10.58 1.51
N VAL A 215 -10.46 11.29 2.35
CA VAL A 215 -9.49 10.66 3.27
C VAL A 215 -10.19 9.72 4.25
N ARG A 216 -11.31 10.15 4.87
CA ARG A 216 -12.09 9.30 5.78
C ARG A 216 -12.62 8.05 5.09
N ARG A 217 -13.09 8.17 3.84
CA ARG A 217 -13.56 7.03 3.05
C ARG A 217 -12.46 6.00 2.81
N LEU A 218 -11.23 6.45 2.51
CA LEU A 218 -10.08 5.55 2.36
C LEU A 218 -9.68 4.92 3.70
N ILE A 219 -9.71 5.66 4.81
CA ILE A 219 -9.45 5.12 6.15
C ILE A 219 -10.48 4.03 6.50
N ASP A 220 -11.77 4.26 6.25
CA ASP A 220 -12.83 3.28 6.45
C ASP A 220 -12.59 2.00 5.62
N ALA A 221 -12.12 2.15 4.38
CA ALA A 221 -11.74 1.03 3.54
C ALA A 221 -10.56 0.24 4.10
N LEU A 222 -9.54 0.93 4.62
CA LEU A 222 -8.38 0.31 5.28
C LEU A 222 -8.80 -0.46 6.54
N TYR A 223 -9.67 0.09 7.38
CA TYR A 223 -10.21 -0.64 8.54
C TYR A 223 -10.95 -1.91 8.13
N ARG A 224 -11.74 -1.89 7.05
CA ARG A 224 -12.41 -3.10 6.54
C ARG A 224 -11.41 -4.14 6.04
N ILE A 225 -10.36 -3.72 5.33
CA ILE A 225 -9.28 -4.62 4.88
C ILE A 225 -8.56 -5.23 6.09
N LEU A 226 -8.18 -4.41 7.08
CA LEU A 226 -7.49 -4.88 8.29
C LEU A 226 -8.36 -5.87 9.07
N HIS A 227 -9.66 -5.62 9.18
CA HIS A 227 -10.59 -6.55 9.79
C HIS A 227 -10.70 -7.87 9.01
N HIS A 228 -10.84 -7.79 7.68
CA HIS A 228 -10.88 -8.96 6.80
C HIS A 228 -9.63 -9.83 6.93
N LEU A 229 -8.45 -9.21 7.07
CA LEU A 229 -7.17 -9.89 7.26
C LEU A 229 -6.95 -10.38 8.70
N GLY A 230 -7.91 -10.18 9.61
CA GLY A 230 -7.81 -10.60 11.01
C GLY A 230 -6.81 -9.78 11.83
N VAL A 231 -6.44 -8.58 11.37
CA VAL A 231 -5.52 -7.68 12.07
C VAL A 231 -6.23 -6.94 13.20
N ILE A 232 -7.52 -6.67 13.06
CA ILE A 232 -8.31 -5.97 14.07
C ILE A 232 -9.68 -6.62 14.22
N GLU A 233 -10.31 -6.39 15.36
CA GLU A 233 -11.72 -6.72 15.57
C GLU A 233 -12.64 -5.88 14.67
N ALA A 234 -13.91 -6.28 14.57
CA ALA A 234 -14.88 -5.57 13.76
C ALA A 234 -14.94 -4.07 14.13
N PRO A 235 -14.67 -3.16 13.19
CA PRO A 235 -14.54 -1.74 13.51
C PRO A 235 -15.91 -1.13 13.85
N GLN A 236 -16.00 -0.47 15.00
CA GLN A 236 -17.25 0.14 15.48
C GLN A 236 -17.59 1.48 14.82
N HIS A 237 -16.57 2.19 14.30
CA HIS A 237 -16.70 3.57 13.81
C HIS A 237 -16.54 3.72 12.30
N VAL A 238 -16.71 2.62 11.55
CA VAL A 238 -16.59 2.61 10.09
C VAL A 238 -17.98 2.72 9.47
N ALA A 239 -18.13 3.59 8.45
CA ALA A 239 -19.39 3.69 7.73
C ALA A 239 -19.77 2.35 7.07
N PRO A 240 -21.05 1.96 7.09
CA PRO A 240 -21.49 0.74 6.46
C PRO A 240 -21.27 0.82 4.94
N VAL A 241 -20.94 -0.31 4.34
CA VAL A 241 -20.85 -0.43 2.88
C VAL A 241 -22.25 -0.24 2.30
N THR A 242 -22.45 0.79 1.48
CA THR A 242 -23.75 1.12 0.88
C THR A 242 -23.94 0.56 -0.53
N VAL A 243 -22.90 -0.06 -1.10
CA VAL A 243 -22.87 -0.57 -2.48
C VAL A 243 -22.25 -1.96 -2.51
N GLN A 244 -22.80 -2.85 -3.33
CA GLN A 244 -22.22 -4.18 -3.51
C GLN A 244 -21.02 -4.10 -4.47
N PRO A 245 -19.86 -4.70 -4.14
CA PRO A 245 -18.75 -4.81 -5.07
C PRO A 245 -19.15 -5.55 -6.35
N ARG A 246 -18.68 -5.05 -7.50
CA ARG A 246 -18.91 -5.62 -8.83
C ARG A 246 -17.57 -5.78 -9.52
N ASP A 247 -17.33 -6.98 -10.03
CA ASP A 247 -16.12 -7.30 -10.77
C ASP A 247 -16.25 -6.86 -12.23
N TRP A 248 -15.23 -6.15 -12.70
CA TRP A 248 -15.06 -5.68 -14.07
C TRP A 248 -13.71 -6.18 -14.57
N MET A 249 -13.65 -6.53 -15.85
CA MET A 249 -12.41 -6.86 -16.54
C MET A 249 -11.89 -5.63 -17.27
#